data_AF-A0AAQ3S2M4-F1
#
_entry.id   AF-A0AAQ3S2M4-F1
#
_cell.length_a   1.000
_cell.length_b   1.000
_cell.length_c   1.000
_cell.angle_alpha   90.00
_cell.angle_beta   90.00
_cell.angle_gamma   90.00
#
_symmetry.space_group_name_H-M   'P 1'
#
loop_
_entity.id
_entity.type
_entity.pdbx_description
1 polymer ?
#
loop_
_entity_poly.entity_id
_entity_poly.type
_entity_poly.pdbx_seq_one_letter_code
_entity_poly.pdbx_strand_id
1 'polypeptide(L)'
;MQDKKFGVELAKSNGGVPLEEDWEYVRSILSFLKMFYDSTLRISSSSYVTNHMYMKEVFEIGKRIQQYSESGDVSIKPMVIRMKGKYEQYWGNPNGINILLLITLVLDPKSKLDFVNLQFS
;
A
#
# COMPACT_ATOMS: atom_id res chain seq x y z
N MET A 1 15.08 20.45 -5.18
CA MET A 1 14.34 21.21 -4.15
C MET A 1 14.37 20.41 -2.86
N GLN A 2 15.21 20.81 -1.91
CA GLN A 2 15.31 20.18 -0.59
C GLN A 2 14.16 20.78 0.24
N ASP A 3 13.20 19.94 0.63
CA ASP A 3 11.98 20.39 1.30
C ASP A 3 12.34 20.90 2.71
N LYS A 4 12.20 22.22 2.89
CA LYS A 4 12.55 22.97 4.11
C LYS A 4 11.79 22.45 5.33
N LYS A 5 10.70 21.71 5.14
CA LYS A 5 9.92 21.08 6.21
C LYS A 5 10.72 20.00 6.96
N PHE A 6 11.58 19.25 6.26
CA PHE A 6 12.40 18.21 6.88
C PHE A 6 13.44 18.78 7.85
N GLY A 7 14.04 19.93 7.53
CA GLY A 7 15.02 20.58 8.41
C GLY A 7 14.40 21.10 9.71
N VAL A 8 13.12 21.51 9.69
CA VAL A 8 12.42 22.01 10.87
C VAL A 8 11.98 20.87 11.80
N GLU A 9 11.64 19.70 11.26
CA GLU A 9 11.32 18.52 12.09
C GLU A 9 12.57 17.90 12.73
N LEU A 10 13.72 17.90 12.03
CA LEU A 10 15.01 17.49 12.59
C LEU A 10 15.51 18.40 13.71
N ALA A 11 15.14 19.69 13.69
CA ALA A 11 15.50 20.65 14.74
C ALA A 11 14.54 20.62 15.95
N LYS A 12 13.34 20.06 15.79
CA LYS A 12 12.34 19.88 16.88
C LYS A 12 12.55 18.59 17.66
N SER A 13 13.05 17.55 17.01
CA SER A 13 13.68 16.41 17.67
C SER A 13 15.01 16.94 18.25
N ASN A 14 15.26 16.77 19.55
CA ASN A 14 16.57 17.08 20.13
C ASN A 14 17.66 16.48 19.24
N GLY A 15 18.43 17.31 18.51
CA GLY A 15 19.35 16.93 17.43
C GLY A 15 20.44 15.93 17.82
N GLY A 16 20.03 14.72 18.16
CA GLY A 16 20.84 13.58 18.54
C GLY A 16 20.83 12.58 17.40
N VAL A 17 22.00 11.96 17.21
CA VAL A 17 22.16 10.74 16.43
C VAL A 17 21.07 9.74 16.85
N PRO A 18 20.37 9.06 15.92
CA PRO A 18 19.35 8.09 16.26
C PRO A 18 19.89 7.06 17.25
N LEU A 19 19.10 6.77 18.29
CA LEU A 19 19.45 5.80 19.31
C LEU A 19 19.25 4.39 18.77
N GLU A 20 19.81 3.38 19.46
CA GLU A 20 19.63 1.98 19.07
C GLU A 20 18.13 1.61 18.99
N GLU A 21 17.32 2.16 19.89
CA GLU A 21 15.86 1.98 19.92
C GLU A 21 15.17 2.53 18.65
N ASP A 22 15.65 3.65 18.10
CA ASP A 22 15.13 4.21 16.86
C ASP A 22 15.44 3.27 15.68
N TRP A 23 16.63 2.68 15.67
CA TRP A 23 17.04 1.72 14.64
C TRP A 23 16.27 0.41 14.74
N GLU A 24 15.99 -0.07 15.97
CA GLU A 24 15.11 -1.23 16.19
C GLU A 24 13.68 -0.97 15.67
N TYR A 25 13.13 0.21 15.95
CA TYR A 25 11.83 0.62 15.41
C TYR A 25 11.86 0.70 13.88
N VAL A 26 12.90 1.30 13.28
CA VAL A 26 13.06 1.38 11.82
C VAL A 26 13.11 -0.03 11.20
N ARG A 27 13.85 -0.96 11.83
CA ARG A 27 13.92 -2.35 11.36
C ARG A 27 12.56 -3.04 11.41
N SER A 28 11.77 -2.82 12.47
CA SER A 28 10.45 -3.44 12.58
C SER A 28 9.47 -2.91 11.52
N ILE A 29 9.45 -1.59 11.28
CA ILE A 29 8.56 -0.98 10.26
C ILE A 29 9.02 -1.20 8.82
N LEU A 30 10.32 -1.45 8.58
CA LEU A 30 10.88 -1.59 7.24
C LEU A 30 10.21 -2.74 6.48
N SER A 31 9.94 -3.85 7.17
CA SER A 31 9.25 -5.01 6.60
C SER A 31 7.86 -4.64 6.07
N PHE A 32 7.10 -3.88 6.85
CA PHE A 32 5.78 -3.38 6.49
C PHE A 32 5.83 -2.38 5.32
N LEU A 33 6.79 -1.45 5.35
CA LEU A 33 7.00 -0.46 4.27
C LEU A 33 7.42 -1.10 2.95
N LYS A 34 8.27 -2.13 3.02
CA LYS A 34 8.77 -2.85 1.83
C LYS A 34 7.63 -3.38 0.99
N MET A 35 6.54 -3.84 1.60
CA MET A 35 5.39 -4.34 0.87
C MET A 35 4.74 -3.27 -0.04
N PHE A 36 4.66 -2.01 0.42
CA PHE A 36 4.12 -0.91 -0.39
C PHE A 36 5.08 -0.52 -1.51
N TYR A 37 6.38 -0.53 -1.20
CA TYR A 37 7.42 -0.31 -2.20
C TYR A 37 7.34 -1.35 -3.31
N ASP A 38 7.27 -2.63 -2.97
CA ASP A 38 7.20 -3.72 -3.95
C ASP A 38 5.92 -3.64 -4.80
N SER A 39 4.77 -3.30 -4.20
CA SER A 39 3.52 -3.07 -4.94
C SER A 39 3.61 -1.86 -5.88
N THR A 40 4.21 -0.77 -5.42
CA THR A 40 4.40 0.44 -6.24
C THR A 40 5.37 0.16 -7.38
N LEU A 41 6.43 -0.60 -7.13
CA LEU A 41 7.39 -1.02 -8.16
C LEU A 41 6.72 -1.90 -9.22
N ARG A 42 5.85 -2.84 -8.82
CA ARG A 42 5.09 -3.66 -9.78
C ARG A 42 4.17 -2.81 -10.64
N ILE A 43 3.49 -1.83 -10.05
CA ILE A 43 2.66 -0.88 -10.81
C ILE A 43 3.52 -0.02 -11.74
N SER A 44 4.64 0.54 -11.27
CA SER A 44 5.47 1.47 -12.06
C SER A 44 6.34 0.80 -13.11
N SER A 45 6.69 -0.48 -12.92
CA SER A 45 7.48 -1.27 -13.88
C SER A 45 6.72 -1.67 -15.13
N SER A 46 5.39 -1.57 -15.13
CA SER A 46 4.58 -1.88 -16.30
C SER A 46 4.46 -0.67 -17.21
N SER A 47 4.86 -0.81 -18.48
CA SER A 47 4.62 0.21 -19.51
C SER A 47 3.13 0.35 -19.86
N TYR A 48 2.32 -0.65 -19.49
CA TYR A 48 0.87 -0.67 -19.60
C TYR A 48 0.29 -1.25 -18.31
N VAL A 49 0.07 -0.42 -17.30
CA VAL A 49 -0.70 -0.83 -16.13
C VAL A 49 -2.13 -1.10 -16.61
N THR A 50 -2.50 -2.37 -16.80
CA THR A 50 -3.89 -2.72 -17.02
C THR A 50 -4.63 -2.53 -15.70
N ASN A 51 -5.85 -1.99 -15.75
CA ASN A 51 -6.58 -1.66 -14.52
C ASN A 51 -6.87 -2.90 -13.67
N HIS A 52 -6.98 -4.09 -14.26
CA HIS A 52 -6.99 -5.34 -13.51
C HIS A 52 -5.75 -5.55 -12.63
N MET A 53 -4.54 -5.29 -13.15
CA MET A 53 -3.29 -5.41 -12.38
C MET A 53 -3.21 -4.36 -11.27
N TYR A 54 -3.62 -3.12 -11.55
CA TYR A 54 -3.68 -2.07 -10.54
C TYR A 54 -4.61 -2.43 -9.39
N MET A 55 -5.84 -2.87 -9.71
CA MET A 55 -6.81 -3.28 -8.70
C MET A 55 -6.28 -4.46 -7.88
N LYS A 56 -5.63 -5.44 -8.50
CA LYS A 56 -5.00 -6.56 -7.79
C LYS A 56 -3.96 -6.09 -6.77
N GLU A 57 -3.07 -5.18 -7.14
CA GLU A 57 -2.06 -4.64 -6.21
C GLU A 57 -2.70 -3.87 -5.05
N VAL A 58 -3.74 -3.07 -5.32
CA VAL A 58 -4.49 -2.36 -4.29
C VAL A 58 -5.15 -3.33 -3.30
N PHE A 59 -5.80 -4.38 -3.79
CA PHE A 59 -6.41 -5.41 -2.93
C PHE A 59 -5.36 -6.16 -2.10
N GLU A 60 -4.20 -6.50 -2.70
CA GLU A 60 -3.09 -7.14 -1.99
C GLU A 60 -2.54 -6.24 -0.87
N ILE A 61 -2.43 -4.92 -1.09
CA ILE A 61 -2.07 -3.97 -0.04
C ILE A 61 -3.09 -4.02 1.11
N GLY A 62 -4.39 -3.98 0.80
CA GLY A 62 -5.46 -4.07 1.80
C GLY A 62 -5.39 -5.35 2.62
N LYS A 63 -5.21 -6.50 1.96
CA LYS A 63 -5.07 -7.81 2.61
C LYS A 63 -3.90 -7.84 3.57
N ARG A 64 -2.74 -7.35 3.16
CA ARG A 64 -1.55 -7.36 4.03
C ARG A 64 -1.69 -6.40 5.20
N ILE A 65 -2.29 -5.21 5.00
CA ILE A 65 -2.62 -4.31 6.13
C ILE A 65 -3.49 -5.03 7.16
N GLN A 66 -4.49 -5.80 6.72
CA GLN A 66 -5.34 -6.58 7.62
C GLN A 66 -4.54 -7.67 8.37
N GLN A 67 -3.68 -8.42 7.67
CA GLN A 67 -2.81 -9.42 8.30
C GLN A 67 -1.90 -8.82 9.38
N TYR A 68 -1.29 -7.67 9.10
CA TYR A 68 -0.48 -6.97 10.09
C TYR A 68 -1.32 -6.37 11.22
N SER A 69 -2.58 -6.03 10.98
CA SER A 69 -3.51 -5.55 12.02
C SER A 69 -3.93 -6.66 12.98
N GLU A 70 -3.93 -7.90 12.50
CA GLU A 70 -4.19 -9.11 13.28
C GLU A 70 -2.93 -9.66 13.95
N SER A 71 -1.75 -9.23 13.47
CA SER A 71 -0.48 -9.59 14.10
C SER A 71 -0.36 -9.00 15.50
N GLY A 72 0.20 -9.77 16.44
CA GLY A 72 0.45 -9.34 17.81
C GLY A 72 1.64 -8.37 17.96
N ASP A 73 2.26 -7.93 16.85
CA ASP A 73 3.44 -7.08 16.90
C ASP A 73 3.06 -5.64 17.28
N VAL A 74 3.34 -5.31 18.54
CA VAL A 74 3.03 -3.99 19.13
C VAL A 74 3.87 -2.88 18.50
N SER A 75 5.07 -3.19 18.00
CA SER A 75 6.02 -2.18 17.50
C SER A 75 5.49 -1.52 16.22
N ILE A 76 4.85 -2.28 15.33
CA ILE A 76 4.32 -1.77 14.06
C ILE A 76 2.85 -1.31 14.16
N LYS A 77 2.15 -1.66 15.24
CA LYS A 77 0.71 -1.43 15.41
C LYS A 77 0.28 0.03 15.17
N PRO A 78 0.97 1.07 15.68
CA PRO A 78 0.60 2.45 15.39
C PRO A 78 0.66 2.79 13.89
N MET A 79 1.62 2.20 13.17
CA MET A 79 1.79 2.42 11.73
C MET A 79 0.72 1.70 10.91
N VAL A 80 0.42 0.45 11.28
CA VAL A 80 -0.64 -0.34 10.66
C VAL A 80 -1.98 0.36 10.78
N ILE A 81 -2.33 0.88 11.97
CA ILE A 81 -3.57 1.64 12.20
C ILE A 81 -3.65 2.86 11.27
N ARG A 82 -2.57 3.65 11.17
CA ARG A 82 -2.54 4.83 10.30
C ARG A 82 -2.73 4.46 8.83
N MET A 83 -2.06 3.40 8.36
CA MET A 83 -2.18 2.95 6.97
C MET A 83 -3.52 2.31 6.65
N LYS A 84 -4.13 1.60 7.62
CA LYS A 84 -5.50 1.11 7.51
C LYS A 84 -6.49 2.26 7.32
N GLY A 85 -6.37 3.32 8.13
CA GLY A 85 -7.22 4.52 7.97
C GLY A 85 -7.06 5.18 6.60
N LYS A 86 -5.83 5.24 6.05
CA LYS A 86 -5.60 5.72 4.69
C LYS A 86 -6.22 4.81 3.63
N TYR A 87 -6.07 3.49 3.78
CA TYR A 87 -6.68 2.54 2.86
C TYR A 87 -8.21 2.69 2.86
N GLU A 88 -8.85 2.72 4.02
CA GLU A 88 -10.29 2.88 4.16
C GLU A 88 -10.79 4.23 3.62
N GLN A 89 -10.02 5.30 3.78
CA GLN A 89 -10.34 6.62 3.22
C GLN A 89 -10.49 6.59 1.70
N TYR A 90 -9.64 5.84 0.98
CA TYR A 90 -9.63 5.78 -0.48
C TYR A 90 -10.43 4.60 -1.06
N TRP A 91 -10.51 3.49 -0.33
CA TRP A 91 -10.99 2.19 -0.83
C TRP A 91 -12.08 1.56 0.04
N GLY A 92 -12.39 2.13 1.22
CA GLY A 92 -13.39 1.59 2.14
C GLY A 92 -14.84 1.95 1.78
N ASN A 93 -15.04 3.00 0.99
CA ASN A 93 -16.35 3.36 0.45
C ASN A 93 -16.41 3.03 -1.05
N PRO A 94 -17.20 2.02 -1.46
CA PRO A 94 -17.37 1.68 -2.88
C PRO A 94 -17.84 2.84 -3.75
N ASN A 95 -18.63 3.77 -3.20
CA ASN A 95 -19.11 4.97 -3.90
C ASN A 95 -18.05 6.07 -3.99
N GLY A 96 -16.96 5.97 -3.21
CA GLY A 96 -15.82 6.88 -3.24
C GLY A 96 -14.67 6.41 -4.14
N ILE A 97 -14.72 5.15 -4.60
CA ILE A 97 -13.75 4.61 -5.56
C ILE A 97 -13.97 5.28 -6.92
N ASN A 98 -12.89 5.64 -7.60
CA ASN A 98 -12.97 6.23 -8.93
C ASN A 98 -13.71 5.29 -9.89
N ILE A 99 -14.90 5.69 -10.33
CA ILE A 99 -15.77 4.90 -11.19
C ILE A 99 -15.10 4.50 -12.52
N LEU A 100 -14.15 5.30 -13.01
CA LEU A 100 -13.37 4.94 -14.19
C LEU A 100 -12.55 3.66 -13.96
N LEU A 101 -12.01 3.44 -12.75
CA LEU A 101 -11.29 2.21 -12.40
C LEU A 101 -12.22 0.99 -12.35
N LEU A 102 -13.46 1.19 -11.89
CA LEU A 102 -14.48 0.13 -11.86
C LEU A 102 -14.96 -0.23 -13.27
N ILE A 103 -15.28 0.77 -14.09
CA ILE A 103 -15.75 0.58 -15.47
C ILE A 103 -14.68 -0.13 -16.29
N THR A 104 -13.43 0.33 -16.22
CA THR A 104 -12.30 -0.30 -16.92
C THR A 104 -11.99 -1.71 -16.41
N LEU A 105 -12.16 -2.01 -15.13
CA LEU A 105 -12.03 -3.37 -14.60
C LEU A 105 -13.10 -4.31 -15.19
N VAL A 106 -14.35 -3.86 -15.23
CA VAL A 106 -15.48 -4.62 -15.80
C VAL A 106 -15.34 -4.78 -17.32
N LEU A 107 -14.84 -3.75 -17.99
CA LEU A 107 -14.63 -3.74 -19.44
C LEU A 107 -13.31 -4.40 -19.86
N ASP A 108 -12.39 -4.72 -18.93
CA ASP A 108 -11.12 -5.38 -19.26
C ASP A 108 -11.42 -6.77 -19.87
N PRO A 109 -11.13 -6.98 -21.17
CA PRO A 109 -11.42 -8.23 -21.86
C PRO A 109 -10.65 -9.41 -21.27
N LYS A 110 -9.52 -9.18 -20.59
CA LYS A 110 -8.72 -10.23 -19.96
C LYS A 110 -9.43 -10.87 -18.77
N SER A 111 -10.19 -10.09 -17.99
CA SER A 111 -11.05 -10.58 -16.91
C SER A 111 -12.10 -11.57 -17.42
N LYS A 112 -12.58 -11.38 -18.65
CA LYS A 112 -13.54 -12.29 -19.31
C LYS A 112 -12.86 -13.52 -19.89
N LEU A 113 -11.63 -13.40 -20.39
CA LEU A 113 -10.88 -14.52 -20.94
C LEU A 113 -10.51 -15.56 -19.88
N ASP A 114 -10.18 -15.15 -18.65
CA ASP A 114 -9.91 -16.10 -17.56
C ASP A 114 -11.17 -16.92 -17.19
N PHE A 115 -12.35 -16.30 -17.24
CA PHE A 115 -13.63 -16.99 -17.00
C PHE A 115 -13.98 -17.96 -18.14
N VAL A 116 -13.69 -17.59 -19.38
CA VAL A 116 -13.92 -18.44 -20.56
C VAL A 116 -12.95 -19.61 -20.58
N ASN A 117 -11.68 -19.42 -20.22
CA ASN A 117 -10.69 -20.50 -20.14
C ASN A 117 -11.00 -21.53 -19.04
N LEU A 118 -11.69 -21.12 -17.96
CA LEU A 118 -12.18 -22.04 -16.93
C LEU A 118 -13.41 -22.85 -17.36
N GLN A 119 -14.19 -22.37 -18.34
CA GLN A 119 -15.33 -23.10 -18.90
C GLN A 119 -14.95 -24.13 -19.97
N PHE A 120 -13.75 -24.02 -20.55
CA PHE A 120 -13.22 -24.92 -21.57
C PHE A 120 -12.08 -25.81 -21.08
N SER A 121 -11.88 -25.90 -19.76
CA SER A 121 -11.07 -26.91 -19.06
C SER A 121 -11.97 -27.92 -18.36
#